data_AF-A0A521P6U6-F1
#
_entry.id   AF-A0A521P6U6-F1
#
_cell.length_a   1.000
_cell.length_b   1.000
_cell.length_c   1.000
_cell.angle_alpha   90.00
_cell.angle_beta   90.00
_cell.angle_gamma   90.00
#
_symmetry.space_group_name_H-M   'P 1'
#
loop_
_entity.id
_entity.type
_entity.pdbx_description
1 polymer ?
#
loop_
_entity_poly.entity_id
_entity_poly.type
_entity_poly.pdbx_seq_one_letter_code
_entity_poly.pdbx_strand_id
1 'polypeptide(L)' 'MAIEELDQACSLIWPELAKITPWGDSFIGIAPSGREVEIERRYLWALEPAGAVAVEIEVRDVGARTGAEARALITPPR' A
#
# COMPACT_ATOMS: atom_id res chain seq x y z
N MET A 1 3.93 7.92 8.82
CA MET A 1 2.60 7.37 8.48
C MET A 1 2.57 6.63 7.14
N ALA A 2 2.53 7.26 5.96
CA ALA A 2 2.43 6.50 4.69
C ALA A 2 3.55 5.45 4.50
N ILE A 3 4.78 5.77 4.90
CA ILE A 3 5.92 4.83 4.91
C ILE A 3 5.73 3.72 5.96
N GLU A 4 5.23 4.03 7.15
CA GLU A 4 4.98 3.03 8.21
C GLU A 4 3.89 2.04 7.80
N GLU A 5 2.85 2.52 7.12
CA GLU A 5 1.79 1.69 6.54
C GLU A 5 2.31 0.86 5.36
N LEU A 6 3.25 1.40 4.57
CA LEU A 6 3.92 0.65 3.51
C LEU A 6 4.76 -0.49 4.10
N ASP A 7 5.54 -0.21 5.14
CA ASP A 7 6.35 -1.23 5.83
C ASP A 7 5.47 -2.36 6.37
N GLN A 8 4.30 -2.03 6.94
CA GLN A 8 3.32 -3.02 7.40
C GLN A 8 2.72 -3.83 6.23
N ALA A 9 2.37 -3.17 5.13
CA ALA A 9 1.83 -3.82 3.94
C ALA A 9 2.85 -4.75 3.25
N CYS A 10 4.14 -4.42 3.36
CA CYS A 10 5.25 -5.23 2.87
C CYS A 10 5.66 -6.38 3.81
N SER A 11 4.86 -6.71 4.84
CA SER A 11 5.13 -7.86 5.72
C SER A 11 4.94 -9.23 5.04
N LEU A 12 4.17 -9.29 3.95
CA LEU A 12 3.95 -10.51 3.17
C LEU A 12 5.08 -10.74 2.15
N ILE A 13 5.48 -12.00 1.96
CA ILE A 13 6.45 -12.37 0.92
C ILE A 13 5.78 -12.51 -0.45
N TRP A 14 6.57 -12.44 -1.54
CA TRP A 14 6.04 -12.49 -2.90
C TRP A 14 5.05 -13.66 -3.18
N PRO A 15 5.30 -14.91 -2.75
CA PRO A 15 4.35 -16.01 -2.97
C PRO A 15 2.98 -15.83 -2.30
N GLU A 16 2.92 -15.06 -1.21
CA GLU A 16 1.67 -14.75 -0.50
C GLU A 16 0.95 -13.62 -1.22
N LEU A 17 1.69 -12.55 -1.58
CA LEU A 17 1.17 -11.42 -2.34
C LEU A 17 0.63 -11.84 -3.71
N ALA A 18 1.32 -12.73 -4.42
CA ALA A 18 0.91 -13.22 -5.73
C ALA A 18 -0.44 -13.95 -5.70
N LYS A 19 -0.82 -14.56 -4.56
CA LYS A 19 -2.11 -15.27 -4.41
C LYS A 19 -3.28 -14.31 -4.24
N ILE A 20 -3.04 -13.13 -3.67
CA ILE A 20 -4.08 -12.14 -3.40
C ILE A 20 -4.11 -11.02 -4.44
N THR A 21 -3.04 -10.82 -5.20
CA THR A 21 -2.95 -9.73 -6.18
C THR A 21 -3.81 -10.05 -7.42
N PRO A 22 -4.72 -9.15 -7.85
CA PRO A 22 -4.94 -7.80 -7.35
C PRO A 22 -5.88 -7.72 -6.14
N TRP A 23 -5.56 -6.85 -5.19
CA TRP A 23 -6.40 -6.60 -4.02
C TRP A 23 -6.21 -5.19 -3.48
N GLY A 24 -7.19 -4.66 -2.76
CA GLY A 24 -7.05 -3.41 -2.03
C GLY A 24 -8.15 -3.21 -0.99
N ASP A 25 -7.86 -2.36 -0.02
CA ASP A 25 -8.78 -1.96 1.04
C ASP A 25 -8.58 -0.49 1.44
N SER A 26 -9.56 0.04 2.16
CA SER A 26 -9.54 1.38 2.75
C SER A 26 -9.98 1.30 4.20
N PHE A 27 -9.27 2.00 5.09
CA PHE A 27 -9.61 2.06 6.52
C PHE A 27 -9.22 3.40 7.14
N ILE A 28 -9.77 3.70 8.31
CA ILE A 28 -9.46 4.92 9.06
C ILE A 28 -8.29 4.66 10.01
N GLY A 29 -7.28 5.53 9.95
CA GLY A 29 -6.17 5.57 10.88
C GLY A 29 -6.08 6.89 11.63
N ILE A 30 -5.22 6.95 12.64
CA ILE A 30 -4.96 8.18 13.41
C ILE A 30 -3.57 8.69 13.04
N ALA A 31 -3.50 9.90 12.50
CA ALA A 31 -2.25 10.56 12.18
C ALA A 31 -1.49 10.97 13.46
N PRO A 32 -0.16 11.21 13.40
CA PRO A 32 0.61 11.69 14.56
C PRO A 32 0.06 12.98 15.20
N SER A 33 -0.69 13.77 14.42
CA SER A 33 -1.41 14.97 14.91
C SER A 33 -2.66 14.67 15.75
N GLY A 34 -3.07 13.41 15.87
CA GLY A 34 -4.32 12.98 16.53
C GLY A 34 -5.56 13.06 15.64
N ARG A 35 -5.44 13.49 14.37
CA ARG A 35 -6.55 13.57 13.41
C ARG A 35 -6.81 12.23 12.73
N GLU A 36 -8.08 11.98 12.40
CA GLU A 36 -8.46 10.85 11.56
C GLU A 36 -8.04 11.09 10.10
N VAL A 37 -7.49 10.03 9.50
CA VAL A 37 -7.11 9.99 8.09
C VAL A 37 -7.65 8.71 7.47
N GLU A 38 -7.98 8.76 6.19
CA GLU A 38 -8.29 7.59 5.40
C GLU A 38 -6.99 7.05 4.79
N ILE A 39 -6.77 5.76 4.95
CA ILE A 39 -5.63 5.03 4.41
C ILE A 39 -6.20 4.09 3.35
N GLU A 40 -5.66 4.18 2.14
CA GLU A 40 -5.94 3.25 1.05
C GLU A 40 -4.70 2.43 0.74
N ARG A 41 -4.87 1.11 0.65
CA ARG A 41 -3.80 0.15 0.35
C ARG A 41 -4.18 -0.66 -0.88
N ARG A 42 -3.23 -0.80 -1.80
CA ARG A 42 -3.41 -1.49 -3.08
C ARG A 42 -2.24 -2.42 -3.37
N TYR A 43 -2.55 -3.64 -3.79
CA TYR A 43 -1.62 -4.58 -4.38
C TYR A 43 -2.00 -4.74 -5.85
N LEU A 44 -1.11 -4.29 -6.74
CA LEU A 44 -1.34 -4.26 -8.18
C LEU A 44 -0.27 -5.08 -8.89
N TRP A 45 -0.65 -5.79 -9.96
CA TRP A 45 0.35 -6.36 -10.86
C TRP A 45 1.12 -5.23 -11.54
N ALA A 46 2.44 -5.23 -11.38
CA ALA A 46 3.29 -4.26 -12.05
C ALA A 46 3.36 -4.56 -13.54
N LEU A 47 3.42 -3.51 -14.35
CA LEU A 47 3.67 -3.64 -15.78
C LEU A 47 5.10 -4.14 -16.05
N GLU A 48 6.07 -3.56 -15.36
CA GLU A 48 7.49 -3.94 -15.44
C GLU A 48 8.14 -3.92 -14.05
N PRO A 49 8.94 -4.95 -13.68
CA PRO A 49 9.11 -6.22 -14.40
C PRO A 49 7.86 -7.10 -14.28
N ALA A 50 7.60 -7.91 -15.31
CA ALA A 50 6.44 -8.80 -15.33
C ALA A 50 6.44 -9.75 -14.12
N GLY A 51 5.28 -9.88 -13.48
CA GLY A 51 5.11 -10.72 -12.28
C GLY A 51 5.53 -10.06 -10.98
N ALA A 52 6.02 -8.83 -10.98
CA ALA A 52 6.18 -8.06 -9.76
C ALA A 52 4.83 -7.51 -9.26
N VAL A 53 4.75 -7.30 -7.95
CA VAL A 53 3.59 -6.70 -7.28
C VAL A 53 3.99 -5.30 -6.82
N ALA A 54 3.26 -4.28 -7.29
CA ALA A 54 3.33 -2.93 -6.77
C ALA A 54 2.43 -2.82 -5.53
N VAL A 55 3.03 -2.48 -4.39
CA VAL A 55 2.34 -2.17 -3.15
C VAL A 55 2.24 -0.66 -3.07
N GLU A 56 1.03 -0.12 -3.00
CA GLU A 56 0.78 1.31 -2.91
C GLU A 56 -0.03 1.63 -1.66
N ILE A 57 0.40 2.67 -0.96
CA ILE A 57 -0.30 3.27 0.16
C ILE A 57 -0.57 4.73 -0.16
N GLU A 58 -1.79 5.17 0.13
CA GLU A 58 -2.18 6.57 0.12
C GLU A 58 -2.84 6.92 1.47
N VAL A 59 -2.38 8.01 2.10
CA VAL A 59 -2.92 8.50 3.37
C VAL A 59 -3.44 9.91 3.16
N ARG A 60 -4.75 10.11 3.32
CA ARG A 60 -5.41 11.40 3.10
C ARG A 60 -6.23 11.83 4.31
N ASP A 61 -6.23 13.12 4.62
CA ASP A 61 -7.19 13.69 5.57
C ASP A 61 -8.63 13.41 5.06
N VAL A 62 -9.58 13.19 5.97
CA VAL A 62 -10.97 12.91 5.58
C VAL A 62 -11.54 14.06 4.74
N GLY A 63 -11.97 13.75 3.52
CA GLY A 63 -12.49 14.73 2.55
C GLY A 63 -11.41 15.48 1.75
N ALA A 64 -10.12 15.23 2.00
CA ALA A 64 -9.05 15.74 1.16
C ALA A 64 -8.96 14.98 -0.17
N ARG A 65 -8.61 15.70 -1.23
CA ARG A 65 -8.42 15.13 -2.58
C ARG A 65 -7.00 14.64 -2.86
N THR A 66 -6.08 14.93 -1.95
CA THR A 66 -4.64 14.64 -2.08
C THR A 66 -4.11 14.18 -0.74
N GLY A 67 -3.21 13.20 -0.76
CA GLY A 67 -2.61 12.61 0.42
C GLY A 67 -1.10 12.44 0.31
N ALA A 68 -0.51 11.87 1.36
CA ALA A 68 0.85 11.35 1.30
C ALA A 68 0.82 9.93 0.72
N GLU A 69 1.72 9.65 -0.21
CA GLU A 69 1.81 8.34 -0.86
C GLU A 69 3.14 7.66 -0.55
N ALA A 70 3.12 6.33 -0.47
CA ALA A 70 4.31 5.50 -0.38
C ALA A 70 4.10 4.25 -1.25
N ARG A 71 5.14 3.83 -1.97
CA ARG A 71 5.07 2.68 -2.88
C ARG A 71 6.31 1.82 -2.78
N ALA A 72 6.12 0.52 -2.92
CA ALA A 72 7.19 -0.47 -3.05
C ALA A 72 6.89 -1.43 -4.19
N LEU A 73 7.95 -2.07 -4.69
CA LEU A 73 7.86 -3.08 -5.73
C LEU A 73 8.46 -4.39 -5.21
N ILE A 74 7.66 -5.45 -5.17
CA ILE A 74 8.09 -6.76 -4.71
C ILE A 74 8.19 -7.68 -5.92
N THR A 75 9.41 -8.11 -6.22
CA THR A 75 9.70 -8.96 -7.38
C THR A 75 9.65 -10.45 -7.01
N PRO A 76 9.35 -11.33 -7.99
CA PRO A 76 9.49 -12.77 -7.78
C PRO A 76 10.90 -13.13 -7.31
N PRO A 77 11.05 -14.17 -6.47
CA PRO A 77 12.37 -14.71 -6.13
C PRO A 77 13.09 -15.17 -7.42
N ARG A 78 14.41 -15.00 -7.45
CA ARG A 78 15.27 -15.45 -8.56
C ARG A 78 15.44 -16.96 -8.59
#